data_AF-A0A559KCR9-F1
#
_entry.id   AF-A0A559KCR9-F1
#
_cell.length_a   1.000
_cell.length_b   1.000
_cell.length_c   1.000
_cell.angle_alpha   90.00
_cell.angle_beta   90.00
_cell.angle_gamma   90.00
#
_symmetry.space_group_name_H-M   'P 1'
#
loop_
_entity.id
_entity.type
_entity.pdbx_description
1 polymer ?
#
loop_
_entity_poly.entity_id
_entity_poly.type
_entity_poly.pdbx_seq_one_letter_code
_entity_poly.pdbx_strand_id
1 'polypeptide(L)' 'MINFSPLLKTLEEQEMTFKELIESHGFSSRTLAKIRKGESITLETIDRLCSILKVPIEQVVEILNDNGEKY' A
#
# COMPACT_ATOMS: atom_id res chain seq x y z
N MET A 1 -1.34 12.59 -7.50
CA MET A 1 -2.12 11.88 -6.47
C MET A 1 -1.44 10.58 -6.07
N ILE A 2 -1.55 10.14 -4.81
CA ILE A 2 -1.00 8.83 -4.36
C ILE A 2 -2.00 7.74 -4.74
N ASN A 3 -1.54 6.68 -5.40
CA ASN A 3 -2.36 5.53 -5.75
C ASN A 3 -1.81 4.23 -5.14
N PHE A 4 -2.69 3.49 -4.49
CA PHE A 4 -2.41 2.20 -3.85
C PHE A 4 -3.00 1.00 -4.62
N SER A 5 -3.50 1.18 -5.85
CA SER A 5 -3.89 0.06 -6.71
C SER A 5 -2.81 -1.01 -6.87
N PRO A 6 -1.50 -0.68 -6.96
CA PRO A 6 -0.45 -1.69 -6.98
C PRO A 6 -0.49 -2.61 -5.74
N LEU A 7 -0.62 -2.04 -4.54
CA LEU A 7 -0.71 -2.82 -3.30
C LEU A 7 -1.90 -3.78 -3.30
N LEU A 8 -3.06 -3.36 -3.82
CA LEU A 8 -4.24 -4.23 -3.91
C LEU A 8 -3.94 -5.46 -4.77
N LYS A 9 -3.29 -5.22 -5.91
CA LYS A 9 -2.91 -6.29 -6.84
C LYS A 9 -1.87 -7.22 -6.22
N THR A 10 -0.86 -6.69 -5.54
CA THR A 10 0.14 -7.52 -4.85
C THR A 10 -0.50 -8.37 -3.75
N LEU A 11 -1.46 -7.82 -3.00
CA LEU A 11 -2.19 -8.59 -1.99
C LEU A 11 -3.00 -9.73 -2.62
N GLU A 12 -3.68 -9.48 -3.74
CA GLU A 12 -4.40 -10.51 -4.50
C GLU A 12 -3.46 -11.59 -5.03
N GLU A 13 -2.32 -11.21 -5.63
CA GLU A 13 -1.30 -12.13 -6.14
C GLU A 13 -0.66 -13.01 -5.06
N GLN A 14 -0.59 -12.52 -3.82
CA GLN A 14 -0.04 -13.24 -2.67
C GLN A 14 -1.11 -13.92 -1.80
N GLU A 15 -2.38 -13.90 -2.21
CA GLU A 15 -3.52 -14.42 -1.43
C GLU A 15 -3.60 -13.84 -0.01
N MET A 16 -3.18 -12.58 0.15
CA MET A 16 -3.17 -11.86 1.42
C MET A 16 -4.28 -10.81 1.49
N THR A 17 -4.76 -10.56 2.69
CA THR A 17 -5.76 -9.53 2.97
C THR A 17 -5.18 -8.38 3.79
N PHE A 18 -5.79 -7.21 3.64
CA PHE A 18 -5.54 -6.08 4.54
C PHE A 18 -5.77 -6.38 6.02
N LYS A 19 -6.66 -7.33 6.32
CA LYS A 19 -6.95 -7.74 7.68
C LYS A 19 -5.75 -8.47 8.28
N GLU A 20 -5.11 -9.34 7.52
CA GLU A 20 -3.89 -10.03 7.92
C GLU A 20 -2.71 -9.07 8.10
N LEU A 21 -2.63 -7.99 7.30
CA LEU A 21 -1.66 -6.92 7.57
C LEU A 21 -1.85 -6.29 8.96
N ILE A 22 -3.09 -6.08 9.41
CA ILE A 22 -3.37 -5.55 10.75
C ILE A 22 -3.03 -6.58 11.82
N GLU A 23 -3.55 -7.80 11.67
CA GLU A 23 -3.51 -8.84 12.71
C GLU A 23 -2.10 -9.43 12.88
N SER A 24 -1.37 -9.64 11.79
CA SER A 24 -0.05 -10.30 11.81
C SER A 24 1.11 -9.32 11.87
N HIS A 25 0.91 -8.07 11.45
CA HIS A 25 2.02 -7.12 11.27
C HIS A 25 1.85 -5.78 11.98
N GLY A 26 0.78 -5.58 12.76
CA GLY A 26 0.64 -4.45 13.67
C GLY A 26 0.42 -3.10 12.98
N PHE A 27 -0.15 -3.10 11.76
CA PHE A 27 -0.61 -1.86 11.15
C PHE A 27 -1.88 -1.36 11.86
N SER A 28 -1.92 -0.06 12.17
CA SER A 28 -3.11 0.52 12.79
C SER A 28 -4.29 0.57 11.81
N SER A 29 -5.52 0.44 12.32
CA SER A 29 -6.74 0.61 11.52
C SER A 29 -6.79 1.98 10.83
N ARG A 30 -6.15 3.00 11.41
CA ARG A 30 -6.03 4.34 10.81
C ARG A 30 -5.17 4.32 9.55
N THR A 31 -4.02 3.63 9.58
CA THR A 31 -3.14 3.48 8.41
C THR A 31 -3.89 2.79 7.28
N LEU A 32 -4.66 1.75 7.59
CA LEU A 32 -5.46 1.04 6.60
C LEU A 32 -6.53 1.93 5.96
N ALA A 33 -7.23 2.73 6.79
CA ALA A 33 -8.23 3.66 6.31
C ALA A 33 -7.64 4.72 5.37
N LYS A 34 -6.41 5.18 5.65
CA LYS A 34 -5.69 6.09 4.76
C LYS A 34 -5.35 5.46 3.42
N ILE A 35 -4.81 4.24 3.43
CA ILE A 35 -4.48 3.48 2.21
C ILE A 35 -5.73 3.32 1.34
N ARG A 36 -6.86 2.88 1.93
CA ARG A 36 -8.14 2.70 1.22
C ARG A 36 -8.69 3.98 0.62
N LYS A 37 -8.34 5.15 1.17
CA LYS A 37 -8.77 6.47 0.69
C LYS A 37 -7.76 7.13 -0.25
N GLY A 38 -6.60 6.51 -0.51
CA GLY A 38 -5.53 7.15 -1.27
C GLY A 38 -4.86 8.33 -0.53
N GLU A 39 -4.95 8.37 0.80
CA GLU A 39 -4.36 9.43 1.61
C GLU A 39 -2.86 9.20 1.86
N SER A 40 -2.14 10.29 2.13
CA SER A 40 -0.71 10.24 2.45
C SER A 40 -0.38 9.45 3.73
N ILE A 41 0.62 8.58 3.59
CA ILE A 41 1.26 7.78 4.65
C ILE A 41 2.77 8.04 4.65
N THR A 42 3.47 7.60 5.69
CA THR A 42 4.92 7.79 5.79
C THR A 42 5.67 6.81 4.89
N LEU A 43 6.87 7.21 4.42
CA LEU A 43 7.77 6.28 3.72
C LEU A 43 8.17 5.08 4.58
N GLU A 44 8.28 5.24 5.89
CA GLU A 44 8.49 4.13 6.83
C GLU A 44 7.36 3.10 6.76
N THR A 45 6.10 3.54 6.58
CA THR A 45 4.96 2.62 6.40
C THR A 45 5.10 1.85 5.09
N ILE A 46 5.53 2.53 4.02
CA ILE A 46 5.73 1.92 2.70
C ILE A 46 6.89 0.93 2.72
N ASP A 47 8.03 1.29 3.31
CA ASP A 47 9.19 0.42 3.48
C ASP A 47 8.82 -0.86 4.26
N ARG A 48 8.02 -0.71 5.32
CA ARG A 48 7.51 -1.84 6.09
C ARG A 48 6.61 -2.75 5.24
N LEU A 49 5.71 -2.19 4.42
CA LEU A 49 4.88 -2.96 3.49
C LEU A 49 5.74 -3.72 2.47
N CYS A 50 6.73 -3.05 1.86
CA CYS A 50 7.68 -3.68 0.93
C CYS A 50 8.43 -4.83 1.61
N SER A 51 8.88 -4.62 2.85
CA SER A 51 9.64 -5.60 3.63
C SER A 51 8.82 -6.84 4.02
N ILE A 52 7.54 -6.67 4.31
CA ILE A 52 6.61 -7.76 4.65
C ILE A 52 6.25 -8.56 3.39
N LEU A 53 5.85 -7.86 2.33
CA LEU A 53 5.39 -8.46 1.08
C LEU A 53 6.55 -8.95 0.19
N LYS A 54 7.80 -8.56 0.51
CA LYS A 54 9.02 -8.87 -0.26
C LYS A 54 8.93 -8.41 -1.72
N VAL A 55 8.39 -7.20 -1.92
CA VAL A 55 8.20 -6.59 -3.24
C VAL A 55 8.87 -5.22 -3.31
N PRO A 56 9.19 -4.71 -4.51
CA PRO A 56 9.67 -3.34 -4.67
C PRO A 56 8.57 -2.30 -4.42
N ILE A 57 8.97 -1.05 -4.23
CA ILE A 57 8.04 0.05 -3.87
C ILE A 57 6.96 0.30 -4.92
N GLU A 58 7.27 0.16 -6.21
CA GLU A 58 6.31 0.27 -7.31
C GLU A 58 5.18 -0.77 -7.30
N GLN A 59 5.34 -1.87 -6.55
CA GLN A 59 4.26 -2.82 -6.28
C GLN A 59 3.39 -2.43 -5.08
N VAL A 60 3.80 -1.45 -4.28
CA VAL A 60 3.02 -0.96 -3.14
C VAL A 60 2.32 0.35 -3.48
N VAL A 61 3.00 1.26 -4.17
CA VAL A 61 2.49 2.61 -4.42
C VAL A 61 2.95 3.13 -5.76
N GLU A 62 2.10 3.91 -6.41
CA GLU A 62 2.45 4.72 -7.56
C GLU A 62 1.99 6.17 -7.36
N ILE A 63 2.71 7.10 -7.99
CA ILE A 63 2.36 8.52 -7.99
C ILE A 63 1.77 8.86 -9.35
N LEU A 64 0.57 9.42 -9.34
CA LEU A 64 -0.12 9.91 -10.53
C LEU A 64 0.09 11.42 -10.68
N ASN A 65 0.20 11.90 -11.91
CA ASN A 65 0.17 13.31 -12.26
C ASN A 65 -1.26 13.89 -12.13
N ASP A 66 -1.44 15.17 -12.47
CA ASP A 66 -2.74 15.86 -12.38
C ASP A 66 -3.79 15.32 -13.38
N ASN A 67 -3.35 14.59 -14.41
CA ASN A 67 -4.22 13.92 -15.39
C ASN A 67 -4.62 12.50 -14.95
N GLY A 68 -4.12 12.01 -13.80
CA GLY A 68 -4.35 10.65 -13.32
C GLY A 68 -3.45 9.60 -14.00
N GLU A 69 -2.38 10.02 -14.69
CA GLU A 69 -1.42 9.12 -15.34
C GLU A 69 -0.21 8.92 -14.45
N LYS A 70 0.40 7.73 -14.50
CA LYS A 70 1.62 7.44 -13.74
C LYS A 70 2.79 8.32 -14.22
N TYR A 71 3.57 8.88 -13.28
CA TYR A 71 4.85 9.55 -13.58
C TYR A 71 5.88 8.60 -14.17
#